data_AF-A0A6M5UK10-F1
#
_entry.id   AF-A0A6M5UK10-F1
#
_cell.length_a   1.000
_cell.length_b   1.000
_cell.length_c   1.000
_cell.angle_alpha   90.00
_cell.angle_beta   90.00
_cell.angle_gamma   90.00
#
_symmetry.space_group_name_H-M   'P 1'
#
loop_
_entity.id
_entity.type
_entity.pdbx_description
1 polymer ?
#
loop_
_entity_poly.entity_id
_entity_poly.type
_entity_poly.pdbx_seq_one_letter_code
_entity_poly.pdbx_strand_id
1 'polypeptide(L)'
;MAARTKPGRKKLGERSAHTLRLPRDHMEYYAAEAARLGYDNLNAYLVAELARPHKLDVPYWAQQPSDQEGQQQLQLPLGAA
;
A
#
# COMPACT_ATOMS: atom_id res chain seq x y z
N MET A 1 -33.32 20.93 1.51
CA MET A 1 -32.81 19.63 0.99
C MET A 1 -31.44 19.39 1.61
N ALA A 2 -31.26 18.32 2.38
CA ALA A 2 -29.98 18.04 3.03
C ALA A 2 -28.96 17.57 1.98
N ALA A 3 -27.87 18.32 1.80
CA ALA A 3 -26.79 17.95 0.91
C ALA A 3 -26.07 16.71 1.48
N ARG A 4 -26.09 15.61 0.73
CA ARG A 4 -25.43 14.35 1.06
C ARG A 4 -23.91 14.58 1.05
N THR A 5 -23.31 14.83 2.21
CA THR A 5 -21.87 15.02 2.35
C THR A 5 -21.15 13.72 1.99
N LYS A 6 -20.30 13.74 0.97
CA LYS A 6 -19.47 12.59 0.60
C LYS A 6 -18.54 12.25 1.78
N PRO A 7 -18.39 10.97 2.16
CA PRO A 7 -17.43 10.60 3.20
C PRO A 7 -16.03 11.08 2.78
N GLY A 8 -15.35 11.78 3.68
CA GLY A 8 -14.03 12.33 3.42
C GLY A 8 -13.02 11.25 3.04
N ARG A 9 -12.07 11.59 2.16
CA ARG A 9 -10.99 10.69 1.76
C ARG A 9 -10.17 10.31 3.01
N LYS A 10 -9.98 9.01 3.26
CA LYS A 10 -9.12 8.54 4.37
C LYS A 10 -7.76 9.24 4.28
N LYS A 11 -7.32 9.82 5.40
CA LYS A 11 -5.99 10.45 5.48
C LYS A 11 -4.94 9.35 5.29
N LEU A 12 -4.01 9.54 4.36
CA LEU A 12 -2.98 8.55 3.98
C LEU A 12 -1.75 8.59 4.92
N GLY A 13 -1.86 9.22 6.09
CA GLY A 13 -0.76 9.46 7.02
C GLY A 13 0.11 10.66 6.62
N GLU A 14 1.12 10.94 7.44
CA GLU A 14 2.17 11.92 7.14
C GLU A 14 3.15 11.34 6.12
N ARG A 15 3.43 12.07 5.05
CA ARG A 15 4.34 11.65 3.98
C ARG A 15 4.98 12.83 3.28
N SER A 16 6.22 12.66 2.84
CA SER A 16 6.93 13.58 1.96
C SER A 16 6.90 13.07 0.52
N ALA A 17 6.82 13.99 -0.44
CA ALA A 17 6.94 13.66 -1.86
C ALA A 17 8.42 13.65 -2.27
N HIS A 18 8.83 12.65 -3.02
CA HIS A 18 10.18 12.55 -3.60
C HIS A 18 10.10 12.12 -5.06
N THR A 19 10.89 12.76 -5.92
CA THR A 19 10.94 12.43 -7.36
C THR A 19 12.16 11.56 -7.64
N LEU A 20 11.94 10.33 -8.09
CA LEU A 20 13.00 9.41 -8.49
C LEU A 20 13.22 9.48 -10.00
N ARG A 21 14.49 9.51 -10.43
CA ARG A 21 14.87 9.38 -11.85
C ARG A 21 15.39 7.97 -12.09
N LEU A 22 14.83 7.30 -13.09
CA LEU A 22 15.13 5.91 -13.43
C LEU A 22 15.29 5.79 -14.95
N PRO A 23 16.04 4.79 -15.45
CA PRO A 23 16.00 4.43 -16.86
C PRO A 23 14.57 4.15 -17.32
N ARG A 24 14.24 4.54 -18.54
CA ARG A 24 12.88 4.37 -19.09
C ARG A 24 12.43 2.91 -19.06
N ASP A 25 13.29 2.00 -19.48
CA ASP A 25 12.97 0.58 -19.58
C ASP A 25 12.68 -0.04 -18.20
N HIS A 26 13.29 0.49 -17.14
CA HIS A 26 13.03 0.04 -15.78
C HIS A 26 11.64 0.46 -15.31
N MET A 27 11.19 1.67 -15.68
CA MET A 27 9.84 2.14 -15.35
C MET A 27 8.77 1.21 -15.94
N GLU A 28 8.97 0.77 -17.19
CA GLU A 28 8.06 -0.16 -17.86
C GLU A 28 8.08 -1.55 -17.18
N TYR A 29 9.27 -2.04 -16.83
CA TYR A 29 9.41 -3.30 -16.10
C TYR A 29 8.74 -3.26 -14.72
N TYR A 30 8.99 -2.20 -13.92
CA TYR A 30 8.39 -2.06 -12.59
C TYR A 30 6.87 -1.87 -12.64
N ALA A 31 6.36 -1.18 -13.66
CA ALA A 31 4.92 -1.04 -13.84
C ALA A 31 4.26 -2.39 -14.17
N ALA A 32 4.88 -3.20 -15.03
CA ALA A 32 4.41 -4.54 -15.34
C ALA A 32 4.45 -5.45 -14.11
N GLU A 33 5.54 -5.40 -13.33
CA GLU A 33 5.69 -6.21 -12.11
C GLU A 33 4.70 -5.79 -11.01
N ALA A 34 4.48 -4.49 -10.83
CA ALA A 34 3.47 -3.96 -9.91
C ALA A 34 2.07 -4.48 -10.25
N ALA A 35 1.71 -4.49 -11.55
CA ALA A 35 0.44 -5.04 -12.02
C ALA A 35 0.36 -6.55 -11.80
N ARG A 36 1.44 -7.29 -12.08
CA ARG A 36 1.53 -8.75 -11.88
C ARG A 36 1.32 -9.15 -10.42
N LEU A 37 1.84 -8.35 -9.50
CA LEU A 37 1.73 -8.57 -8.04
C LEU A 37 0.44 -7.99 -7.43
N GLY A 38 -0.37 -7.27 -8.22
CA GLY A 38 -1.66 -6.74 -7.79
C GLY A 38 -1.58 -5.45 -6.97
N TYR A 39 -0.52 -4.64 -7.12
CA TYR A 39 -0.45 -3.32 -6.50
C TYR A 39 -1.37 -2.33 -7.21
N ASP A 40 -2.02 -1.45 -6.44
CA ASP A 40 -2.91 -0.41 -6.98
C ASP A 40 -2.19 0.57 -7.92
N ASN A 41 -0.89 0.80 -7.70
CA ASN A 41 -0.07 1.70 -8.51
C ASN A 41 1.43 1.42 -8.31
N LEU A 42 2.23 1.95 -9.24
CA LEU A 42 3.69 1.83 -9.20
C LEU A 42 4.31 2.38 -7.92
N ASN A 43 3.77 3.49 -7.37
CA ASN A 43 4.33 4.10 -6.18
C ASN A 43 4.13 3.21 -4.93
N ALA A 44 2.99 2.55 -4.79
CA ALA A 44 2.73 1.55 -3.76
C ALA A 44 3.74 0.40 -3.84
N TYR A 45 3.96 -0.14 -5.05
CA TYR A 45 4.95 -1.17 -5.32
C TYR A 45 6.37 -0.72 -4.90
N LEU A 46 6.83 0.45 -5.38
CA LEU A 46 8.16 0.94 -5.09
C LEU A 46 8.38 1.18 -3.58
N VAL A 47 7.38 1.71 -2.87
CA VAL A 47 7.48 1.95 -1.43
C VAL A 47 7.56 0.63 -0.67
N ALA A 48 6.77 -0.38 -1.04
CA ALA A 48 6.80 -1.69 -0.41
C ALA A 48 8.15 -2.40 -0.63
N GLU A 49 8.63 -2.42 -1.88
CA GLU A 49 9.90 -3.04 -2.25
C GLU A 49 11.10 -2.33 -1.62
N LEU A 50 11.03 -1.02 -1.38
CA LEU A 50 12.05 -0.31 -0.61
C LEU A 50 11.94 -0.58 0.89
N ALA A 51 10.74 -0.67 1.46
CA ALA A 51 10.56 -0.87 2.91
C ALA A 51 11.02 -2.27 3.39
N ARG A 52 10.71 -3.32 2.63
CA ARG A 52 10.98 -4.73 2.96
C ARG A 52 12.45 -5.02 3.34
N PRO A 53 13.47 -4.69 2.51
CA PRO A 53 14.88 -4.97 2.85
C PRO A 53 15.37 -4.16 4.06
N HIS A 54 14.75 -3.02 4.34
CA HIS A 54 15.06 -2.18 5.51
C HIS A 54 14.27 -2.56 6.77
N LYS A 55 13.41 -3.60 6.72
CA LYS A 55 12.53 -4.03 7.82
C LYS A 55 11.67 -2.87 8.36
N LEU A 56 11.24 -1.99 7.47
CA LEU A 56 10.32 -0.89 7.80
C LEU A 56 8.88 -1.35 7.63
N ASP A 57 7.97 -0.79 8.42
CA ASP A 57 6.54 -1.05 8.27
C ASP A 57 6.04 -0.57 6.91
N VAL A 58 5.40 -1.46 6.17
CA VAL A 58 4.78 -1.13 4.88
C VAL A 58 3.44 -0.44 5.17
N PRO A 59 3.25 0.81 4.73
CA PRO A 59 2.01 1.53 5.01
C PRO A 59 0.83 0.87 4.29
N TYR A 60 -0.38 0.97 4.88
CA TYR A 60 -1.57 0.25 4.40
C TYR A 60 -1.90 0.43 2.90
N TRP A 61 -1.56 1.59 2.34
CA TRP A 61 -1.81 1.94 0.94
C TRP A 61 -0.72 1.42 -0.01
N ALA A 62 0.39 0.91 0.52
CA ALA A 62 1.47 0.27 -0.20
C ALA A 62 1.50 -1.25 0.02
N GLN A 63 0.58 -1.80 0.80
CA GLN A 63 0.49 -3.24 1.03
C GLN A 63 0.04 -3.97 -0.25
N GLN A 64 0.63 -5.13 -0.50
CA GLN A 64 0.15 -6.04 -1.54
C GLN A 64 -1.17 -6.70 -1.07
N PRO A 65 -2.08 -7.14 -1.96
CA PRO A 65 -3.27 -7.89 -1.55
C PRO A 65 -3.00 -9.06 -0.60
N SER A 66 -1.91 -9.80 -0.82
CA SER A 66 -1.48 -10.89 0.05
C SER A 66 -1.03 -10.44 1.45
N ASP A 67 -0.53 -9.21 1.58
CA ASP A 67 -0.13 -8.64 2.88
C ASP A 67 -1.37 -8.33 3.75
N GLN A 68 -2.52 -8.05 3.13
CA GLN A 68 -3.77 -7.76 3.84
C GLN A 68 -4.45 -9.02 4.39
N GLU A 69 -4.27 -10.18 3.75
CA GLU A 69 -4.84 -11.45 4.20
C GLU A 69 -4.18 -11.94 5.51
N GLY A 70 -2.88 -11.70 5.68
CA GLY A 70 -2.16 -12.06 6.91
C GLY A 70 -2.56 -11.24 8.14
N GLN A 71 -3.10 -10.03 7.97
CA GLN A 71 -3.48 -9.14 9.08
C GLN A 71 -4.87 -9.44 9.65
N GLN A 72 -5.73 -10.19 8.93
CA GLN A 72 -7.09 -10.51 9.39
C GLN A 72 -7.15 -11.71 10.35
N GLN A 73 -6.07 -12.48 10.52
CA GLN A 73 -6.07 -13.68 11.36
C GLN A 73 -5.72 -13.44 12.84
N LEU A 74 -5.46 -12.20 13.27
CA LEU A 74 -5.03 -11.90 14.65
C LEU A 74 -6.07 -11.19 15.54
N GLN A 75 -7.36 -11.40 15.29
CA GLN A 75 -8.43 -11.06 16.24
C GLN A 75 -9.32 -12.26 16.51
N LEU A 76 -8.80 -13.23 17.26
CA LEU A 76 -9.66 -14.10 18.07
C LEU A 76 -9.95 -13.36 19.39
N PRO A 77 -11.22 -13.09 19.75
CA PRO A 77 -11.54 -12.55 21.05
C PRO A 77 -11.14 -13.58 22.11
N LEU A 78 -10.12 -13.27 22.91
CA LEU A 78 -9.82 -14.01 24.12
C LEU A 78 -10.92 -13.68 25.15
N GLY A 79 -11.99 -14.47 25.16
CA GLY A 79 -13.03 -14.35 26.18
C GLY A 79 -14.27 -15.19 25.92
N ALA A 80 -14.35 -16.34 26.61
CA ALA A 80 -15.50 -16.82 27.39
C ALA A 80 -15.60 -18.35 27.38
N ALA A 81 -15.09 -18.99 28.43
CA ALA A 81 -15.72 -20.06 29.23
C ALA A 81 -14.70 -20.62 30.22
#